data_AF-X0WM63-F1
#
_entry.id   AF-X0WM63-F1
#
_cell.length_a   1.000
_cell.length_b   1.000
_cell.length_c   1.000
_cell.angle_alpha   90.00
_cell.angle_beta   90.00
_cell.angle_gamma   90.00
#
_symmetry.space_group_name_H-M   'P 1'
#
loop_
_entity.id
_entity.type
_entity.pdbx_description
1 polymer ?
#
loop_
_entity_poly.entity_id
_entity_poly.type
_entity_poly.pdbx_seq_one_letter_code
_entity_poly.pdbx_strand_id
1 'polypeptide(L)'
;MGMEENKLQEFSLAEEGGVETAANTGSDPTTLAHMRNWMECVRSRKKPNAHIHAGYNHSVALCMTIAAMHSGKRITFNDSKQEVIIS
;
A
#
# COMPACT_ATOMS: atom_id res chain seq x y z
N MET A 1 -26.88 -13.48 6.61
CA MET A 1 -26.72 -12.74 5.34
C MET A 1 -26.15 -13.73 4.34
N GLY A 2 -26.94 -14.19 3.35
CA GLY A 2 -26.55 -15.21 2.38
C GLY A 2 -25.73 -14.63 1.22
N MET A 3 -24.57 -14.04 1.53
CA MET A 3 -23.66 -13.55 0.50
C MET A 3 -22.86 -14.71 -0.09
N GLU A 4 -22.77 -14.77 -1.41
CA GLU A 4 -21.91 -15.72 -2.11
C GLU A 4 -20.43 -15.40 -1.92
N GLU A 5 -19.58 -16.41 -2.12
CA GLU A 5 -18.12 -16.29 -1.99
C GLU A 5 -17.56 -15.37 -3.07
N ASN A 6 -16.81 -14.33 -2.66
CA ASN A 6 -16.07 -13.47 -3.58
C ASN A 6 -14.81 -14.18 -4.08
N LYS A 7 -14.96 -15.08 -5.04
CA LYS A 7 -13.85 -15.78 -5.68
C LYS A 7 -13.20 -14.87 -6.72
N LEU A 8 -11.89 -14.66 -6.55
CA LEU A 8 -11.08 -14.03 -7.59
C LEU A 8 -11.06 -14.91 -8.84
N GLN A 9 -10.87 -14.29 -10.00
CA GLN A 9 -10.66 -15.03 -11.24
C GLN A 9 -9.38 -15.87 -11.12
N GLU A 10 -9.40 -17.09 -11.66
CA GLU A 10 -8.21 -17.92 -11.76
C GLU A 10 -7.20 -17.27 -12.72
N PHE A 11 -5.93 -17.24 -12.32
CA PHE A 11 -4.83 -16.76 -13.15
C PHE A 11 -3.55 -17.56 -12.87
N SER A 12 -2.66 -17.59 -13.86
CA SER A 12 -1.36 -18.28 -13.76
C SER A 12 -0.24 -17.29 -13.46
N LEU A 13 0.47 -17.50 -12.35
CA LEU A 13 1.65 -16.71 -11.99
C LEU A 13 2.77 -16.80 -13.04
N ALA A 14 2.86 -17.93 -13.76
CA ALA A 14 3.86 -18.11 -14.81
C ALA A 14 3.63 -17.14 -15.99
N GLU A 15 2.38 -16.71 -16.21
CA GLU A 15 2.00 -15.83 -17.32
C GLU A 15 2.16 -14.34 -16.98
N GLU A 16 2.27 -13.99 -15.70
CA GLU A 16 2.24 -12.59 -15.21
C GLU A 16 3.62 -11.92 -15.16
N GLY A 17 4.71 -12.70 -15.33
CA GLY A 17 6.06 -12.13 -15.34
C GLY A 17 7.22 -13.11 -15.22
N GLY A 18 6.94 -14.41 -15.00
CA GLY A 18 7.98 -15.43 -14.85
C GLY A 18 8.93 -15.16 -13.66
N VAL A 19 9.96 -15.98 -13.53
CA VAL A 19 11.04 -15.75 -12.55
C VAL A 19 12.11 -14.91 -13.24
N GLU A 20 12.32 -13.67 -12.77
CA GLU A 20 13.34 -12.77 -13.28
C GLU A 20 14.48 -12.63 -12.26
N THR A 21 15.74 -12.65 -12.73
CA THR A 21 16.93 -12.52 -11.86
C THR A 21 17.86 -11.38 -12.28
N ALA A 22 17.54 -10.66 -13.36
CA ALA A 22 18.27 -9.47 -13.74
C ALA A 22 18.16 -8.35 -12.71
N ALA A 23 19.17 -7.49 -12.64
CA ALA A 23 19.16 -6.29 -11.80
C ALA A 23 18.07 -5.28 -12.20
N ASN A 24 17.58 -5.34 -13.44
CA ASN A 24 16.47 -4.55 -13.94
C ASN A 24 15.41 -5.50 -14.51
N THR A 25 14.32 -5.67 -13.78
CA THR A 25 13.19 -6.54 -14.13
C THR A 25 12.15 -5.82 -15.01
N GLY A 26 12.46 -4.61 -15.49
CA GLY A 26 11.51 -3.77 -16.20
C GLY A 26 10.44 -3.17 -15.29
N SER A 27 9.27 -2.88 -15.87
CA SER A 27 8.11 -2.37 -15.13
C SER A 27 6.96 -3.36 -15.24
N ASP A 28 6.26 -3.58 -14.13
CA ASP A 28 5.02 -4.35 -14.11
C ASP A 28 3.81 -3.45 -14.48
N PRO A 29 2.66 -4.06 -14.85
CA PRO A 29 1.44 -3.32 -15.21
C PRO A 29 0.94 -2.37 -14.12
N THR A 30 1.12 -2.73 -12.85
CA THR A 30 0.65 -1.94 -11.70
C THR A 30 1.53 -0.71 -11.52
N THR A 31 2.85 -0.85 -11.59
CA THR A 31 3.78 0.30 -11.57
C THR A 31 3.49 1.28 -12.72
N LEU A 32 3.26 0.78 -13.94
CA LEU A 32 2.87 1.64 -15.07
C LEU A 32 1.55 2.37 -14.83
N ALA A 33 0.54 1.67 -14.31
CA ALA A 33 -0.76 2.25 -13.99
C ALA A 33 -0.67 3.35 -12.92
N HIS A 34 0.14 3.15 -11.89
CA HIS A 34 0.39 4.16 -10.85
C HIS A 34 1.05 5.42 -11.44
N MET A 35 2.10 5.25 -12.24
CA MET A 35 2.79 6.37 -12.88
C MET A 35 1.87 7.13 -13.84
N ARG A 36 1.05 6.41 -14.60
CA ARG A 36 0.03 7.01 -15.47
C ARG A 36 -0.98 7.83 -14.68
N ASN A 37 -1.56 7.26 -13.61
CA ASN A 37 -2.52 7.97 -12.76
C ASN A 37 -1.90 9.26 -12.21
N TRP A 38 -0.66 9.20 -11.73
CA TRP A 38 0.05 10.37 -11.22
C TRP A 38 0.21 11.46 -12.28
N MET A 39 0.71 11.12 -13.47
CA MET A 39 0.88 12.06 -14.58
C MET A 39 -0.44 12.70 -15.03
N GLU A 40 -1.52 11.91 -15.10
CA GLU A 40 -2.86 12.41 -15.42
C GLU A 40 -3.40 13.35 -14.33
N CYS A 41 -3.17 13.04 -13.05
CA CYS A 41 -3.56 13.88 -11.92
C CYS A 41 -2.80 15.21 -11.91
N VAL A 42 -1.49 15.21 -12.19
CA VAL A 42 -0.69 16.43 -12.33
C VAL A 42 -1.28 17.33 -13.43
N ARG A 43 -1.60 16.77 -14.60
CA ARG A 43 -2.15 17.52 -15.73
C ARG A 43 -3.54 18.09 -15.45
N SER A 44 -4.42 17.28 -14.88
CA SER A 44 -5.81 17.65 -14.59
C SER A 44 -5.98 18.43 -13.29
N ARG A 45 -4.92 18.54 -12.47
CA ARG A 45 -4.96 19.05 -11.09
C ARG A 45 -5.95 18.30 -10.19
N LYS A 46 -6.22 17.02 -10.50
CA LYS A 46 -7.00 16.13 -9.65
C LYS A 46 -6.10 15.54 -8.56
N LYS A 47 -6.70 15.20 -7.42
CA LYS A 47 -6.06 14.40 -6.36
C LYS A 47 -5.73 12.98 -6.86
N PRO A 48 -4.49 12.48 -6.68
CA PRO A 48 -4.11 11.10 -7.01
C PRO A 48 -4.91 10.05 -6.22
N ASN A 49 -5.00 8.84 -6.77
CA ASN A 49 -5.62 7.71 -6.07
C ASN A 49 -4.85 7.39 -4.77
N ALA A 50 -3.51 7.40 -4.83
CA ALA A 50 -2.61 7.28 -3.69
C ALA A 50 -2.00 8.66 -3.35
N HIS A 51 -2.74 9.48 -2.61
CA HIS A 51 -2.29 10.81 -2.20
C HIS A 51 -1.43 10.77 -0.93
N ILE A 52 -0.87 11.92 -0.52
CA ILE A 52 0.08 12.01 0.59
C ILE A 52 -0.38 11.38 1.91
N HIS A 53 -1.65 11.53 2.29
CA HIS A 53 -2.14 10.91 3.53
C HIS A 53 -2.22 9.38 3.47
N ALA A 54 -2.35 8.77 2.29
CA ALA A 54 -2.22 7.32 2.17
C ALA A 54 -0.79 6.88 2.57
N GLY A 55 0.22 7.60 2.07
CA GLY A 55 1.62 7.39 2.47
C GLY A 55 1.84 7.64 3.97
N TYR A 56 1.31 8.73 4.50
CA TYR A 56 1.39 9.04 5.93
C TYR A 56 0.80 7.93 6.81
N ASN A 57 -0.41 7.46 6.48
CA ASN A 57 -1.08 6.41 7.24
C ASN A 57 -0.30 5.09 7.20
N HIS A 58 0.33 4.74 6.07
CA HIS A 58 1.22 3.59 6.00
C HIS A 58 2.44 3.75 6.91
N SER A 59 3.06 4.95 6.95
CA SER A 59 4.17 5.24 7.85
C SER A 59 3.76 5.17 9.33
N VAL A 60 2.54 5.61 9.69
CA VAL A 60 2.01 5.46 11.06
C VAL A 60 1.94 3.98 11.44
N ALA A 61 1.38 3.13 10.59
CA ALA A 61 1.30 1.68 10.84
C ALA A 61 2.70 1.04 11.01
N LEU A 62 3.67 1.46 10.20
CA LEU A 62 5.08 1.05 10.33
C LEU A 62 5.65 1.45 11.69
N CYS A 63 5.51 2.71 12.09
CA CYS A 63 6.00 3.22 13.38
C CYS A 63 5.34 2.50 14.56
N MET A 64 4.03 2.25 14.49
CA MET A 64 3.31 1.48 15.51
C MET A 64 3.86 0.05 15.63
N THR A 65 4.17 -0.59 14.51
CA THR A 65 4.73 -1.95 14.48
C THR A 65 6.11 -1.99 15.12
N ILE A 66 6.99 -1.04 14.77
CA ILE A 66 8.32 -0.90 15.38
C ILE A 66 8.20 -0.70 16.90
N ALA A 67 7.34 0.22 17.35
CA ALA A 67 7.11 0.47 18.77
C ALA A 67 6.58 -0.78 19.51
N ALA A 68 5.72 -1.57 18.88
CA ALA A 68 5.19 -2.80 19.46
C ALA A 68 6.29 -3.87 19.60
N MET A 69 7.12 -4.02 18.57
CA MET A 69 8.26 -4.94 18.59
C MET A 69 9.26 -4.60 19.70
N HIS A 70 9.59 -3.33 19.89
CA HIS A 70 10.53 -2.90 20.92
C HIS A 70 9.96 -2.98 22.34
N SER A 71 8.66 -2.69 22.52
CA SER A 71 8.05 -2.64 23.85
C SER A 71 7.43 -3.96 24.32
N GLY A 72 7.11 -4.87 23.39
CA GLY A 72 6.30 -6.06 23.66
C GLY A 72 4.86 -5.76 24.07
N LYS A 73 4.38 -4.53 23.88
CA LYS A 73 3.05 -4.07 24.29
C LYS A 73 2.17 -3.73 23.08
N ARG A 74 0.86 -3.66 23.32
CA ARG A 74 -0.09 -3.14 22.35
C ARG A 74 0.16 -1.64 22.14
N ILE A 75 0.26 -1.24 20.89
CA ILE A 75 0.43 0.16 20.47
C ILE A 75 -0.85 0.64 19.79
N THR A 76 -1.18 1.92 19.97
CA THR A 76 -2.28 2.59 19.29
C THR A 76 -1.83 3.96 18.74
N PHE A 77 -2.65 4.58 17.90
CA PHE A 77 -2.41 5.92 17.35
C PHE A 77 -3.42 6.91 17.90
N ASN A 78 -2.93 8.03 18.43
CA ASN A 78 -3.76 9.16 18.84
C ASN A 78 -3.90 10.14 17.67
N ASP A 79 -5.06 10.10 17.00
CA ASP A 79 -5.31 10.93 15.83
C ASP A 79 -5.36 12.44 16.15
N SER A 80 -5.87 12.82 17.32
CA SER A 80 -5.91 14.24 17.70
C SER A 80 -4.52 14.85 17.91
N LYS A 81 -3.57 14.04 18.38
CA LYS A 81 -2.18 14.48 18.61
C LYS A 81 -1.22 14.08 17.51
N GLN A 82 -1.64 13.22 16.58
CA GLN A 82 -0.80 12.59 15.55
C GLN A 82 0.39 11.82 16.15
N GLU A 83 0.15 11.08 17.24
CA GLU A 83 1.19 10.39 18.03
C GLU A 83 0.98 8.87 18.09
N VAL A 84 2.07 8.12 18.02
CA VAL A 84 2.09 6.68 18.35
C VAL A 84 2.27 6.53 19.86
N ILE A 85 1.35 5.84 20.53
CA ILE A 85 1.33 5.73 21.99
C ILE A 85 1.18 4.27 22.44
N ILE A 86 1.76 3.97 23.61
CA ILE A 86 1.60 2.67 24.28
C ILE A 86 0.21 2.64 24.93
N SER A 87 -0.52 1.55 24.71
CA SER A 87 -1.84 1.31 25.33
C SER A 87 -1.73 0.71 26.72
#